data_AF-A0A3D5SI71-F1
#
_entry.id   AF-A0A3D5SI71-F1
#
_cell.length_a   1.000
_cell.length_b   1.000
_cell.length_c   1.000
_cell.angle_alpha   90.00
_cell.angle_beta   90.00
_cell.angle_gamma   90.00
#
_symmetry.space_group_name_H-M   'P 1'
#
loop_
_entity.id
_entity.type
_entity.pdbx_description
1 polymer ?
#
loop_
_entity_poly.entity_id
_entity_poly.type
_entity_poly.pdbx_seq_one_letter_code
_entity_poly.pdbx_strand_id
1 'polypeptide(L)'
;MLIGEHDPLTGFNVLRARYAAGARPSDGIDGWALTYLLTRDESFAKKAVEEMRRTHPPELVGSRTYPEYVKWSLAFDWLYNYPGFDAQLKDRVALELLKAAEKMMEDQSLKEVQLAMYHNYPVRYLTLAVFALTAIEGHPSVETRAAPLRARAQEVFDHILDLTNFITPDGGYHESMDYQRITYAPLALLAELRRTVGNNDPARRYTVFHHYTDTYLYKVLPDGTTARDDDNEFPYLQWEDNICLGYAINRFKDPFAAWLLRQSGWPARKDWRIPITQFLWDDPEVTPRNPADTNDAEISRNYLFRGIGHLIMRDGFGPDSTWIEFNSGPYLAKHDHLDQNHFFIYHKGYLATESGADYTDTESPHYLNYYRRTIAHNSMLVYKPGEKFFWAENLWAAANDGGQRMDSSRYWNTVRSREDFERTRDLWDTGRMEVTDYQPGVYHYARGNATRAYHPSKMEHFTREVAYTPENNVLVVFDRVRSTDPNYKKVWLLHGVSEPRVVASETGRDVGHGGTAYRNATVFTYEDGQGRLRVHSLLPREREVVKRGGPGFEFWTPGDEFGGEWGTGKNWPLDPPAGGPPPTLSLIHIS
;
A
#
# COMPACT_ATOMS: atom_id res chain seq x y z
N MET A 1 4.21 -11.42 26.53
CA MET A 1 4.08 -10.97 25.12
C MET A 1 4.35 -9.46 25.00
N LEU A 2 5.08 -9.01 23.96
CA LEU A 2 5.43 -7.60 23.60
C LEU A 2 6.23 -6.77 24.63
N ILE A 3 6.33 -7.23 25.87
CA ILE A 3 7.14 -6.65 26.95
C ILE A 3 8.03 -7.73 27.55
N GLY A 4 9.17 -7.34 28.15
CA GLY A 4 10.07 -8.27 28.84
C GLY A 4 10.73 -7.61 30.05
N GLU A 5 11.05 -8.35 31.10
CA GLU A 5 11.55 -7.75 32.35
C GLU A 5 12.80 -6.86 32.16
N HIS A 6 13.70 -7.28 31.27
CA HIS A 6 14.96 -6.60 30.95
C HIS A 6 15.05 -6.17 29.48
N ASP A 7 13.92 -6.10 28.76
CA ASP A 7 13.94 -5.68 27.37
C ASP A 7 14.36 -4.20 27.26
N PRO A 8 15.33 -3.85 26.39
CA PRO A 8 15.83 -2.48 26.30
C PRO A 8 14.85 -1.51 25.63
N LEU A 9 13.82 -2.01 24.95
CA LEU A 9 12.85 -1.18 24.22
C LEU A 9 11.51 -1.09 24.94
N THR A 10 10.98 -2.24 25.37
CA THR A 10 9.66 -2.36 26.00
C THR A 10 9.72 -3.05 27.36
N GLY A 11 10.84 -2.90 28.08
CA GLY A 11 10.98 -3.48 29.41
C GLY A 11 10.39 -2.65 30.55
N PHE A 12 10.14 -3.29 31.69
CA PHE A 12 9.43 -2.64 32.80
C PHE A 12 10.12 -1.36 33.31
N ASN A 13 11.45 -1.29 33.26
CA ASN A 13 12.17 -0.07 33.63
C ASN A 13 11.82 1.10 32.70
N VAL A 14 11.85 0.87 31.38
CA VAL A 14 11.50 1.87 30.36
C VAL A 14 10.04 2.28 30.49
N LEU A 15 9.15 1.30 30.58
CA LEU A 15 7.70 1.54 30.63
C LEU A 15 7.26 2.23 31.93
N ARG A 16 7.88 1.90 33.08
CA ARG A 16 7.63 2.62 34.35
C ARG A 16 8.14 4.05 34.29
N ALA A 17 9.28 4.29 33.66
CA ALA A 17 9.79 5.65 33.47
C ALA A 17 8.81 6.50 32.62
N ARG A 18 8.30 5.93 31.51
CA ARG A 18 7.24 6.59 30.71
C ARG A 18 5.98 6.87 31.54
N TYR A 19 5.53 5.91 32.35
CA TYR A 19 4.39 6.10 33.23
C TYR A 19 4.62 7.21 34.26
N ALA A 20 5.80 7.24 34.90
CA ALA A 20 6.18 8.27 35.85
C ALA A 20 6.26 9.67 35.21
N ALA A 21 6.66 9.75 33.94
CA ALA A 21 6.68 10.97 33.14
C ALA A 21 5.29 11.45 32.68
N GLY A 22 4.22 10.71 32.98
CA GLY A 22 2.84 11.11 32.70
C GLY A 22 2.17 10.39 31.52
N ALA A 23 2.91 9.59 30.75
CA ALA A 23 2.30 8.76 29.71
C ALA A 23 1.41 7.67 30.35
N ARG A 24 0.35 7.26 29.66
CA ARG A 24 -0.60 6.25 30.17
C ARG A 24 -0.86 5.18 29.12
N PRO A 25 -0.94 3.90 29.53
CA PRO A 25 -1.53 2.86 28.71
C PRO A 25 -2.99 3.20 28.34
N SER A 26 -3.51 2.56 27.30
CA SER A 26 -4.87 2.75 26.80
C SER A 26 -5.96 2.44 27.85
N ASP A 27 -7.14 3.06 27.72
CA ASP A 27 -8.31 2.75 28.56
C ASP A 27 -9.06 1.52 28.00
N GLY A 28 -8.41 0.36 28.06
CA GLY A 28 -8.95 -0.93 27.62
C GLY A 28 -8.34 -2.07 28.43
N ILE A 29 -8.84 -3.30 28.25
CA ILE A 29 -8.42 -4.47 29.06
C ILE A 29 -6.90 -4.73 29.02
N ASP A 30 -6.26 -4.48 27.88
CA ASP A 30 -4.81 -4.58 27.69
C ASP A 30 -4.07 -3.45 28.42
N GLY A 31 -4.52 -2.21 28.29
CA GLY A 31 -3.91 -1.07 28.96
C GLY A 31 -4.10 -1.07 30.47
N TRP A 32 -5.24 -1.53 30.99
CA TRP A 32 -5.44 -1.77 32.42
C TRP A 32 -4.56 -2.92 32.92
N ALA A 33 -4.45 -4.02 32.16
CA ALA A 33 -3.53 -5.11 32.49
C ALA A 33 -2.07 -4.62 32.56
N LEU A 34 -1.62 -3.83 31.59
CA LEU A 34 -0.27 -3.25 31.64
C LEU A 34 -0.12 -2.31 32.82
N THR A 35 -1.11 -1.45 33.08
CA THR A 35 -1.06 -0.51 34.21
C THR A 35 -0.88 -1.27 35.52
N TYR A 36 -1.61 -2.36 35.74
CA TYR A 36 -1.40 -3.24 36.89
C TYR A 36 0.03 -3.80 36.96
N LEU A 37 0.62 -4.26 35.85
CA LEU A 37 2.00 -4.74 35.84
C LEU A 37 3.02 -3.66 36.20
N LEU A 38 2.75 -2.41 35.81
CA LEU A 38 3.64 -1.27 36.07
C LEU A 38 3.52 -0.78 37.52
N THR A 39 2.31 -0.67 38.06
CA THR A 39 2.02 -0.01 39.35
C THR A 39 1.76 -0.97 40.51
N ARG A 40 1.37 -2.21 40.23
CA ARG A 40 0.83 -3.20 41.19
C ARG A 40 -0.47 -2.77 41.86
N ASP A 41 -1.17 -1.77 41.31
CA ASP A 41 -2.50 -1.38 41.77
C ASP A 41 -3.55 -2.38 41.23
N GLU A 42 -4.06 -3.22 42.13
CA GLU A 42 -5.02 -4.29 41.82
C GLU A 42 -6.34 -3.76 41.25
N SER A 43 -6.68 -2.47 41.45
CA SER A 43 -7.92 -1.90 40.90
C SER A 43 -7.97 -2.01 39.37
N PHE A 44 -6.83 -1.89 38.69
CA PHE A 44 -6.75 -2.04 37.23
C PHE A 44 -6.91 -3.49 36.78
N ALA A 45 -6.27 -4.44 37.48
CA ALA A 45 -6.43 -5.87 37.19
C ALA A 45 -7.87 -6.32 37.43
N LYS A 46 -8.49 -5.86 38.52
CA LYS A 46 -9.90 -6.11 38.82
C LYS A 46 -10.81 -5.56 37.73
N LYS A 47 -10.61 -4.30 37.31
CA LYS A 47 -11.37 -3.67 36.22
C LYS A 47 -11.26 -4.46 34.92
N ALA A 48 -10.06 -4.90 34.54
CA ALA A 48 -9.84 -5.71 33.34
C ALA A 48 -10.52 -7.07 33.41
N VAL A 49 -10.36 -7.80 34.52
CA VAL A 49 -11.00 -9.11 34.72
C VAL A 49 -12.53 -9.00 34.74
N GLU A 50 -13.09 -7.98 35.40
CA GLU A 50 -14.54 -7.74 35.43
C GLU A 50 -15.08 -7.47 34.02
N GLU A 51 -14.38 -6.66 33.23
CA GLU A 51 -14.76 -6.41 31.84
C GLU A 51 -14.64 -7.68 30.99
N MET A 52 -13.57 -8.47 31.18
CA MET A 52 -13.42 -9.76 30.52
C MET A 52 -14.55 -10.72 30.90
N ARG A 53 -15.08 -10.71 32.13
CA ARG A 53 -16.26 -11.54 32.52
C ARG A 53 -17.54 -11.10 31.82
N ARG A 54 -17.73 -9.79 31.66
CA ARG A 54 -18.95 -9.20 31.11
C ARG A 54 -18.99 -9.27 29.58
N THR A 55 -17.84 -9.39 28.95
CA THR A 55 -17.68 -9.30 27.49
C THR A 55 -16.99 -10.53 26.90
N HIS A 56 -16.96 -10.57 25.58
CA HIS A 56 -16.35 -11.64 24.80
C HIS A 56 -15.51 -11.00 23.69
N PRO A 57 -14.45 -11.67 23.20
CA PRO A 57 -13.89 -11.32 21.90
C PRO A 57 -14.97 -11.44 20.81
N PRO A 58 -14.81 -10.74 19.67
CA PRO A 58 -15.86 -10.69 18.63
C PRO A 58 -16.32 -12.08 18.17
N GLU A 59 -17.64 -12.31 18.06
CA GLU A 59 -18.18 -13.59 17.60
C GLU A 59 -17.92 -13.85 16.11
N LEU A 60 -18.04 -12.81 15.28
CA LEU A 60 -17.72 -12.86 13.85
C LEU A 60 -16.23 -12.66 13.64
N VAL A 61 -15.49 -13.76 13.62
CA VAL A 61 -14.04 -13.77 13.42
C VAL A 61 -13.68 -13.51 11.96
N GLY A 62 -12.77 -12.58 11.72
CA GLY A 62 -12.27 -12.25 10.38
C GLY A 62 -11.10 -11.28 10.39
N SER A 63 -10.62 -10.88 9.21
CA SER A 63 -9.37 -10.11 9.05
C SER A 63 -9.44 -8.78 9.79
N ARG A 64 -10.59 -8.09 9.76
CA ARG A 64 -10.79 -6.80 10.44
C ARG A 64 -10.79 -6.90 11.97
N THR A 65 -10.97 -8.10 12.55
CA THR A 65 -11.06 -8.33 14.00
C THR A 65 -9.73 -8.66 14.68
N TYR A 66 -8.64 -8.88 13.94
CA TYR A 66 -7.32 -9.16 14.52
C TYR A 66 -6.91 -8.23 15.68
N PRO A 67 -7.22 -6.92 15.67
CA PRO A 67 -6.78 -5.98 16.71
C PRO A 67 -7.44 -6.24 18.06
N GLU A 68 -8.71 -6.65 18.03
CA GLU A 68 -9.43 -7.06 19.24
C GLU A 68 -8.80 -8.33 19.81
N TYR A 69 -8.46 -9.30 18.97
CA TYR A 69 -7.80 -10.52 19.43
C TYR A 69 -6.38 -10.27 19.95
N VAL A 70 -5.62 -9.33 19.38
CA VAL A 70 -4.35 -8.87 19.95
C VAL A 70 -4.58 -8.33 21.36
N LYS A 71 -5.54 -7.42 21.53
CA LYS A 71 -5.91 -6.85 22.84
C LYS A 71 -6.28 -7.92 23.87
N TRP A 72 -7.17 -8.85 23.51
CA TRP A 72 -7.58 -9.95 24.39
C TRP A 72 -6.41 -10.89 24.73
N SER A 73 -5.55 -11.19 23.77
CA SER A 73 -4.36 -12.03 23.97
C SER A 73 -3.37 -11.41 24.95
N LEU A 74 -3.10 -10.10 24.82
CA LEU A 74 -2.22 -9.36 25.73
C LEU A 74 -2.80 -9.31 27.14
N ALA A 75 -4.09 -9.00 27.29
CA ALA A 75 -4.75 -8.98 28.59
C ALA A 75 -4.72 -10.37 29.27
N PHE A 76 -4.96 -11.43 28.51
CA PHE A 76 -4.89 -12.81 29.01
C PHE A 76 -3.50 -13.16 29.53
N ASP A 77 -2.46 -12.93 28.73
CA ASP A 77 -1.04 -13.19 29.07
C ASP A 77 -0.61 -12.38 30.31
N TRP A 78 -0.86 -11.07 30.30
CA TRP A 78 -0.39 -10.17 31.35
C TRP A 78 -1.10 -10.37 32.70
N LEU A 79 -2.36 -10.81 32.69
CA LEU A 79 -3.13 -11.07 33.91
C LEU A 79 -3.11 -12.53 34.34
N TYR A 80 -2.46 -13.44 33.60
CA TYR A 80 -2.57 -14.88 33.84
C TYR A 80 -2.26 -15.28 35.30
N ASN A 81 -1.33 -14.59 35.96
CA ASN A 81 -0.96 -14.86 37.35
C ASN A 81 -1.69 -13.98 38.39
N TYR A 82 -2.61 -13.12 37.98
CA TYR A 82 -3.41 -12.32 38.90
C TYR A 82 -4.44 -13.20 39.64
N PRO A 83 -4.48 -13.20 40.99
CA PRO A 83 -5.37 -14.09 41.75
C PRO A 83 -6.86 -13.95 41.43
N GLY A 84 -7.33 -12.75 41.04
CA GLY A 84 -8.73 -12.52 40.68
C GLY A 84 -9.13 -13.07 39.31
N PHE A 85 -8.16 -13.48 38.49
CA PHE A 85 -8.41 -14.16 37.21
C PHE A 85 -8.55 -15.67 37.46
N ASP A 86 -9.76 -16.08 37.83
CA ASP A 86 -10.05 -17.48 38.19
C ASP A 86 -9.92 -18.47 37.03
N ALA A 87 -9.84 -19.76 37.38
CA ALA A 87 -9.64 -20.84 36.42
C ALA A 87 -10.78 -20.94 35.38
N GLN A 88 -12.04 -20.74 35.80
CA GLN A 88 -13.19 -20.84 34.90
C GLN A 88 -13.15 -19.76 33.82
N LEU A 89 -12.80 -18.53 34.21
CA LEU A 89 -12.66 -17.42 33.28
C LEU A 89 -11.47 -17.64 32.33
N LYS A 90 -10.35 -18.17 32.84
CA LYS A 90 -9.18 -18.53 32.02
C LYS A 90 -9.55 -19.57 30.97
N ASP A 91 -10.19 -20.66 31.37
CA ASP A 91 -10.62 -21.73 30.46
C ASP A 91 -11.55 -21.20 29.36
N ARG A 92 -12.51 -20.34 29.73
CA ARG A 92 -13.42 -19.71 28.75
C ARG A 92 -12.66 -18.86 27.74
N VAL A 93 -11.85 -17.91 28.21
CA VAL A 93 -11.14 -16.98 27.32
C VAL A 93 -10.13 -17.73 26.45
N ALA A 94 -9.42 -18.71 27.02
CA ALA A 94 -8.49 -19.54 26.26
C ALA A 94 -9.20 -20.33 25.15
N LEU A 95 -10.39 -20.88 25.42
CA LEU A 95 -11.20 -21.57 24.42
C LEU A 95 -11.70 -20.61 23.32
N GLU A 96 -12.11 -19.39 23.68
CA GLU A 96 -12.55 -18.36 22.72
C GLU A 96 -11.39 -17.91 21.81
N LEU A 97 -10.19 -17.71 22.38
CA LEU A 97 -8.97 -17.40 21.62
C LEU A 97 -8.58 -18.57 20.69
N LEU A 98 -8.61 -19.82 21.17
CA LEU A 98 -8.30 -20.99 20.35
C LEU A 98 -9.27 -21.13 19.17
N LYS A 99 -10.59 -21.00 19.40
CA LYS A 99 -11.60 -21.11 18.34
C LYS A 99 -11.37 -20.10 17.23
N ALA A 100 -10.99 -18.87 17.58
CA ALA A 100 -10.70 -17.83 16.61
C ALA A 100 -9.42 -18.12 15.82
N ALA A 101 -8.37 -18.60 16.50
CA ALA A 101 -7.14 -19.03 15.84
C ALA A 101 -7.37 -20.20 14.88
N GLU A 102 -8.12 -21.23 15.30
CA GLU A 102 -8.54 -22.33 14.44
C GLU A 102 -9.28 -21.81 13.21
N LYS A 103 -10.23 -20.89 13.40
CA LYS A 103 -11.01 -20.33 12.30
C LYS A 103 -10.16 -19.59 11.27
N MET A 104 -9.18 -18.79 11.71
CA MET A 104 -8.28 -18.10 10.78
C MET A 104 -7.37 -19.08 10.06
N MET A 105 -6.88 -20.11 10.75
CA MET A 105 -5.99 -21.12 10.19
C MET A 105 -6.71 -22.16 9.29
N GLU A 106 -8.03 -22.04 9.11
CA GLU A 106 -8.82 -22.76 8.09
C GLU A 106 -8.82 -22.06 6.72
N ASP A 107 -8.41 -20.78 6.66
CA ASP A 107 -8.39 -20.03 5.40
C ASP A 107 -7.50 -20.70 4.35
N GLN A 108 -7.94 -20.69 3.09
CA GLN A 108 -7.24 -21.38 2.00
C GLN A 108 -5.78 -20.93 1.86
N SER A 109 -5.47 -19.67 2.13
CA SER A 109 -4.11 -19.14 2.07
C SER A 109 -3.21 -19.61 3.23
N LEU A 110 -3.79 -20.11 4.32
CA LEU A 110 -3.05 -20.56 5.51
C LEU A 110 -3.13 -22.08 5.75
N LYS A 111 -3.88 -22.82 4.90
CA LYS A 111 -4.02 -24.29 5.01
C LYS A 111 -2.70 -25.01 4.85
N GLU A 112 -1.87 -24.53 3.92
CA GLU A 112 -0.54 -25.07 3.62
C GLU A 112 0.46 -23.91 3.52
N VAL A 113 1.69 -24.12 3.99
CA VAL A 113 2.72 -23.06 4.08
C VAL A 113 2.98 -22.41 2.72
N GLN A 114 3.11 -23.22 1.67
CA GLN A 114 3.35 -22.79 0.29
C GLN A 114 2.18 -22.02 -0.35
N LEU A 115 1.00 -21.99 0.28
CA LEU A 115 -0.15 -21.22 -0.20
C LEU A 115 -0.18 -19.81 0.40
N ALA A 116 0.61 -19.54 1.44
CA ALA A 116 0.65 -18.26 2.09
C ALA A 116 1.24 -17.19 1.16
N MET A 117 0.61 -16.03 1.20
CA MET A 117 0.89 -14.91 0.30
C MET A 117 1.24 -13.69 1.14
N TYR A 118 2.19 -12.90 0.66
CA TYR A 118 2.51 -11.60 1.26
C TYR A 118 1.43 -10.59 0.85
N HIS A 119 0.34 -10.60 1.60
CA HIS A 119 -0.91 -9.90 1.31
C HIS A 119 -1.66 -9.59 2.61
N ASN A 120 -2.45 -8.52 2.62
CA ASN A 120 -3.13 -8.00 3.82
C ASN A 120 -4.02 -9.03 4.56
N TYR A 121 -4.78 -9.87 3.86
CA TYR A 121 -5.69 -10.85 4.48
C TYR A 121 -4.91 -11.97 5.20
N PRO A 122 -4.03 -12.76 4.53
CA PRO A 122 -3.22 -13.78 5.17
C PRO A 122 -2.44 -13.26 6.38
N VAL A 123 -1.82 -12.08 6.28
CA VAL A 123 -1.01 -11.49 7.36
C VAL A 123 -1.87 -11.11 8.57
N ARG A 124 -3.07 -10.55 8.35
CA ARG A 124 -4.01 -10.22 9.45
C ARG A 124 -4.59 -11.47 10.11
N TYR A 125 -4.97 -12.47 9.32
CA TYR A 125 -5.41 -13.78 9.83
C TYR A 125 -4.33 -14.44 10.68
N LEU A 126 -3.09 -14.44 10.18
CA LEU A 126 -1.94 -14.99 10.89
C LEU A 126 -1.65 -14.22 12.17
N THR A 127 -1.75 -12.89 12.16
CA THR A 127 -1.56 -12.06 13.36
C THR A 127 -2.55 -12.42 14.45
N LEU A 128 -3.83 -12.56 14.11
CA LEU A 128 -4.86 -13.02 15.04
C LEU A 128 -4.48 -14.39 15.63
N ALA A 129 -4.20 -15.37 14.76
CA ALA A 129 -3.91 -16.73 15.17
C ALA A 129 -2.66 -16.81 16.05
N VAL A 130 -1.56 -16.16 15.66
CA VAL A 130 -0.29 -16.21 16.39
C VAL A 130 -0.41 -15.54 17.76
N PHE A 131 -1.06 -14.39 17.87
CA PHE A 131 -1.27 -13.74 19.18
C PHE A 131 -2.14 -14.62 20.10
N ALA A 132 -3.26 -15.11 19.58
CA ALA A 132 -4.18 -15.96 20.35
C ALA A 132 -3.49 -17.26 20.82
N LEU A 133 -2.79 -17.95 19.93
CA LEU A 133 -2.08 -19.20 20.25
C LEU A 133 -0.95 -18.95 21.25
N THR A 134 -0.19 -17.86 21.10
CA THR A 134 0.90 -17.52 22.02
C THR A 134 0.38 -17.20 23.42
N ALA A 135 -0.74 -16.46 23.55
CA ALA A 135 -1.32 -16.13 24.85
C ALA A 135 -1.77 -17.36 25.64
N ILE A 136 -2.25 -18.39 24.96
CA ILE A 136 -2.78 -19.62 25.60
C ILE A 136 -1.72 -20.73 25.74
N GLU A 137 -0.44 -20.41 25.56
CA GLU A 137 0.64 -21.39 25.68
C GLU A 137 0.67 -22.10 27.04
N GLY A 138 0.66 -23.43 27.01
CA GLY A 138 0.68 -24.27 28.20
C GLY A 138 -0.64 -24.30 28.96
N HIS A 139 -1.71 -23.65 28.47
CA HIS A 139 -2.98 -23.64 29.17
C HIS A 139 -3.70 -25.01 29.02
N PRO A 140 -3.97 -25.75 30.13
CA PRO A 140 -4.31 -27.17 30.06
C PRO A 140 -5.56 -27.52 29.24
N SER A 141 -6.58 -26.65 29.21
CA SER A 141 -7.85 -26.92 28.52
C SER A 141 -7.75 -26.85 26.99
N VAL A 142 -6.67 -26.27 26.45
CA VAL A 142 -6.52 -25.97 25.01
C VAL A 142 -5.19 -26.45 24.42
N GLU A 143 -4.17 -26.71 25.22
CA GLU A 143 -2.79 -26.90 24.73
C GLU A 143 -2.64 -28.02 23.69
N THR A 144 -3.32 -29.17 23.88
CA THR A 144 -3.27 -30.28 22.93
C THR A 144 -3.71 -29.89 21.51
N ARG A 145 -4.64 -28.93 21.39
CA ARG A 145 -5.12 -28.40 20.10
C ARG A 145 -4.27 -27.21 19.64
N ALA A 146 -3.83 -26.37 20.57
CA ALA A 146 -3.08 -25.15 20.26
C ALA A 146 -1.65 -25.43 19.78
N ALA A 147 -0.93 -26.38 20.39
CA ALA A 147 0.47 -26.68 20.08
C ALA A 147 0.76 -26.92 18.58
N PRO A 148 0.06 -27.83 17.86
CA PRO A 148 0.33 -28.05 16.43
C PRO A 148 -0.03 -26.83 15.57
N LEU A 149 -1.07 -26.07 15.92
CA LEU A 149 -1.44 -24.85 15.22
C LEU A 149 -0.37 -23.77 15.39
N ARG A 150 0.22 -23.66 16.59
CA ARG A 150 1.29 -22.71 16.92
C ARG A 150 2.52 -22.98 16.04
N ALA A 151 2.94 -24.24 15.92
CA ALA A 151 4.07 -24.62 15.07
C ALA A 151 3.81 -24.26 13.59
N ARG A 152 2.65 -24.64 13.05
CA ARG A 152 2.27 -24.33 11.66
C ARG A 152 2.20 -22.81 11.42
N ALA A 153 1.64 -22.04 12.35
CA ALA A 153 1.57 -20.59 12.21
C ALA A 153 2.97 -19.95 12.16
N GLN A 154 3.95 -20.48 12.88
CA GLN A 154 5.34 -20.02 12.77
C GLN A 154 5.95 -20.33 11.41
N GLU A 155 5.73 -21.52 10.85
CA GLU A 155 6.21 -21.89 9.51
C GLU A 155 5.59 -20.99 8.43
N VAL A 156 4.29 -20.70 8.54
CA VAL A 156 3.61 -19.76 7.65
C VAL A 156 4.20 -18.36 7.77
N PHE A 157 4.52 -17.90 8.98
CA PHE A 157 5.15 -16.60 9.17
C PHE A 157 6.55 -16.52 8.55
N ASP A 158 7.38 -17.56 8.74
CA ASP A 158 8.70 -17.65 8.11
C ASP A 158 8.60 -17.57 6.58
N HIS A 159 7.64 -18.29 6.00
CA HIS A 159 7.39 -18.27 4.56
C HIS A 159 6.99 -16.87 4.07
N ILE A 160 6.11 -16.16 4.78
CA ILE A 160 5.74 -14.77 4.43
C ILE A 160 6.95 -13.83 4.55
N LEU A 161 7.77 -13.96 5.59
CA LEU A 161 8.97 -13.13 5.76
C LEU A 161 9.93 -13.30 4.57
N ASP A 162 10.11 -14.52 4.06
CA ASP A 162 10.95 -14.76 2.89
C ASP A 162 10.42 -14.07 1.61
N LEU A 163 9.10 -13.93 1.46
CA LEU A 163 8.52 -13.16 0.35
C LEU A 163 8.86 -11.66 0.45
N THR A 164 8.93 -11.11 1.67
CA THR A 164 9.21 -9.67 1.86
C THR A 164 10.58 -9.28 1.29
N ASN A 165 11.58 -10.17 1.36
CA ASN A 165 12.94 -9.90 0.88
C ASN A 165 13.05 -9.69 -0.65
N PHE A 166 12.05 -10.11 -1.43
CA PHE A 166 12.06 -9.88 -2.88
C PHE A 166 11.02 -8.86 -3.33
N ILE A 167 9.85 -8.83 -2.70
CA ILE A 167 8.78 -7.87 -3.03
C ILE A 167 9.10 -6.48 -2.50
N THR A 168 9.65 -6.39 -1.28
CA THR A 168 9.86 -5.12 -0.58
C THR A 168 11.25 -4.99 0.07
N PRO A 169 12.34 -5.33 -0.65
CA PRO A 169 13.69 -5.22 -0.09
C PRO A 169 14.03 -3.79 0.36
N ASP A 170 13.40 -2.77 -0.23
CA ASP A 170 13.62 -1.34 0.01
C ASP A 170 12.37 -0.63 0.60
N GLY A 171 11.37 -1.38 1.08
CA GLY A 171 10.15 -0.84 1.72
C GLY A 171 8.95 -0.56 0.80
N GLY A 172 9.10 -0.68 -0.52
CA GLY A 172 7.98 -0.47 -1.46
C GLY A 172 6.97 -1.61 -1.38
N TYR A 173 5.68 -1.33 -1.51
CA TYR A 173 4.62 -2.35 -1.53
C TYR A 173 3.81 -2.23 -2.84
N HIS A 174 3.44 -3.37 -3.41
CA HIS A 174 2.89 -3.50 -4.78
C HIS A 174 1.37 -3.31 -4.85
N GLU A 175 0.76 -2.82 -3.78
CA GLU A 175 -0.69 -2.71 -3.61
C GLU A 175 -1.03 -1.33 -3.02
N SER A 176 -0.25 -0.30 -3.37
CA SER A 176 -0.32 1.04 -2.76
C SER A 176 -0.03 1.12 -1.25
N MET A 177 -0.07 2.36 -0.74
CA MET A 177 -0.02 2.68 0.68
C MET A 177 -1.27 2.21 1.47
N ASP A 178 -2.42 2.03 0.83
CA ASP A 178 -3.66 1.58 1.48
C ASP A 178 -3.57 0.14 1.95
N TYR A 179 -3.03 -0.75 1.11
CA TYR A 179 -2.85 -2.14 1.50
C TYR A 179 -1.52 -2.36 2.21
N GLN A 180 -0.52 -1.50 2.01
CA GLN A 180 0.72 -1.50 2.78
C GLN A 180 0.45 -1.37 4.28
N ARG A 181 -0.29 -0.35 4.73
CA ARG A 181 -0.48 -0.08 6.16
C ARG A 181 -1.18 -1.21 6.90
N ILE A 182 -2.17 -1.83 6.27
CA ILE A 182 -2.93 -2.97 6.84
C ILE A 182 -2.19 -4.31 6.70
N THR A 183 -1.01 -4.32 6.09
CA THR A 183 -0.08 -5.45 6.01
C THR A 183 1.13 -5.24 6.92
N TYR A 184 1.69 -4.04 6.98
CA TYR A 184 2.90 -3.72 7.72
C TYR A 184 2.63 -3.61 9.23
N ALA A 185 1.53 -2.97 9.64
CA ALA A 185 1.15 -2.92 11.05
C ALA A 185 1.05 -4.32 11.70
N PRO A 186 0.36 -5.31 11.09
CA PRO A 186 0.37 -6.68 11.60
C PRO A 186 1.74 -7.38 11.49
N LEU A 187 2.54 -7.13 10.45
CA LEU A 187 3.92 -7.65 10.39
C LEU A 187 4.79 -7.15 11.54
N ALA A 188 4.73 -5.86 11.88
CA ALA A 188 5.46 -5.30 13.02
C ALA A 188 5.06 -5.98 14.34
N LEU A 189 3.76 -6.23 14.56
CA LEU A 189 3.27 -6.95 15.73
C LEU A 189 3.79 -8.39 15.79
N LEU A 190 3.73 -9.13 14.68
CA LEU A 190 4.24 -10.49 14.59
C LEU A 190 5.75 -10.54 14.86
N ALA A 191 6.51 -9.60 14.30
CA ALA A 191 7.95 -9.51 14.48
C ALA A 191 8.32 -9.21 15.95
N GLU A 192 7.66 -8.24 16.57
CA GLU A 192 7.90 -7.90 17.98
C GLU A 192 7.44 -9.00 18.94
N LEU A 193 6.33 -9.69 18.62
CA LEU A 193 5.90 -10.83 19.41
C LEU A 193 6.95 -11.93 19.39
N ARG A 194 7.48 -12.28 18.22
CA ARG A 194 8.52 -13.29 18.08
C ARG A 194 9.82 -12.88 18.79
N ARG A 195 10.20 -11.60 18.68
CA ARG A 195 11.37 -11.03 19.34
C ARG A 195 11.28 -11.14 20.85
N THR A 196 10.14 -10.76 21.41
CA THR A 196 9.94 -10.67 22.87
C THR A 196 9.66 -12.01 23.54
N VAL A 197 9.05 -12.97 22.84
CA VAL A 197 8.72 -14.30 23.39
C VAL A 197 9.81 -15.33 23.10
N GLY A 198 10.37 -15.34 21.89
CA GLY A 198 11.29 -16.40 21.42
C GLY A 198 12.75 -16.00 21.35
N ASN A 199 13.12 -14.76 21.70
CA ASN A 199 14.45 -14.17 21.47
C ASN A 199 14.95 -14.34 20.02
N ASN A 200 14.01 -14.38 19.08
CA ASN A 200 14.23 -14.48 17.65
C ASN A 200 13.68 -13.20 17.02
N ASP A 201 14.57 -12.38 16.48
CA ASP A 201 14.31 -11.02 16.03
C ASP A 201 14.27 -10.95 14.48
N PRO A 202 13.09 -10.91 13.84
CA PRO A 202 12.99 -10.86 12.38
C PRO A 202 13.61 -9.60 11.78
N ALA A 203 13.55 -8.47 12.49
CA ALA A 203 14.09 -7.20 12.02
C ALA A 203 15.60 -7.26 11.76
N ARG A 204 16.35 -8.16 12.40
CA ARG A 204 17.79 -8.35 12.13
C ARG A 204 18.09 -9.03 10.78
N ARG A 205 17.08 -9.63 10.15
CA ARG A 205 17.25 -10.55 9.02
C ARG A 205 16.57 -10.03 7.75
N TYR A 206 15.39 -9.45 7.92
CA TYR A 206 14.51 -9.04 6.84
C TYR A 206 14.52 -7.52 6.74
N THR A 207 14.92 -6.99 5.58
CA THR A 207 15.17 -5.55 5.41
C THR A 207 13.89 -4.71 5.47
N VAL A 208 12.73 -5.31 5.15
CA VAL A 208 11.43 -4.63 5.16
C VAL A 208 11.22 -3.78 6.42
N PHE A 209 11.58 -4.30 7.60
CA PHE A 209 11.38 -3.61 8.87
C PHE A 209 12.19 -2.32 9.00
N HIS A 210 13.41 -2.30 8.45
CA HIS A 210 14.28 -1.12 8.46
C HIS A 210 13.78 -0.02 7.51
N HIS A 211 12.98 -0.37 6.51
CA HIS A 211 12.52 0.55 5.47
C HIS A 211 11.10 1.08 5.68
N TYR A 212 10.49 0.85 6.85
CA TYR A 212 9.15 1.38 7.14
C TYR A 212 9.12 2.90 6.95
N THR A 213 10.09 3.62 7.52
CA THR A 213 10.18 5.07 7.40
C THR A 213 10.43 5.52 5.97
N ASP A 214 11.28 4.80 5.23
CA ASP A 214 11.59 5.14 3.83
C ASP A 214 10.32 5.12 2.97
N THR A 215 9.45 4.13 3.16
CA THR A 215 8.14 4.08 2.50
C THR A 215 7.37 5.38 2.72
N TYR A 216 7.23 5.85 3.96
CA TYR A 216 6.51 7.10 4.25
C TYR A 216 7.23 8.36 3.71
N LEU A 217 8.55 8.45 3.84
CA LEU A 217 9.31 9.59 3.33
C LEU A 217 9.16 9.77 1.82
N TYR A 218 9.13 8.67 1.08
CA TYR A 218 9.12 8.72 -0.38
C TYR A 218 7.74 8.54 -0.99
N LYS A 219 6.76 7.94 -0.31
CA LYS A 219 5.38 7.77 -0.80
C LYS A 219 4.37 8.75 -0.22
N VAL A 220 4.74 9.60 0.74
CA VAL A 220 3.88 10.72 1.15
C VAL A 220 4.23 11.98 0.37
N LEU A 221 3.21 12.54 -0.26
CA LEU A 221 3.23 13.76 -1.04
C LEU A 221 3.40 15.00 -0.14
N PRO A 222 3.84 16.14 -0.68
CA PRO A 222 4.01 17.38 0.08
C PRO A 222 2.76 17.91 0.81
N ASP A 223 1.54 17.55 0.39
CA ASP A 223 0.28 17.88 1.09
C ASP A 223 -0.09 16.90 2.22
N GLY A 224 0.70 15.86 2.44
CA GLY A 224 0.45 14.84 3.44
C GLY A 224 -0.48 13.71 2.99
N THR A 225 -0.84 13.67 1.70
CA THR A 225 -1.52 12.51 1.10
C THR A 225 -0.53 11.48 0.58
N THR A 226 -0.95 10.25 0.36
CA THR A 226 -0.11 9.18 -0.18
C THR A 226 -0.07 9.21 -1.71
N ALA A 227 1.00 8.66 -2.27
CA ALA A 227 1.17 8.41 -3.70
C ALA A 227 -0.09 7.75 -4.26
N ARG A 228 -0.60 8.30 -5.35
CA ARG A 228 -1.74 7.74 -6.10
C ARG A 228 -1.17 6.72 -7.08
N ASP A 229 -0.90 5.53 -6.56
CA ASP A 229 -0.53 4.34 -7.28
C ASP A 229 -1.46 3.19 -6.87
N ASP A 230 -1.68 2.24 -7.77
CA ASP A 230 -2.45 1.03 -7.50
C ASP A 230 -3.86 1.34 -6.93
N ASP A 231 -4.49 0.39 -6.22
CA ASP A 231 -5.73 0.67 -5.48
C ASP A 231 -5.44 1.60 -4.27
N ASN A 232 -5.85 2.87 -4.33
CA ASN A 232 -5.63 3.88 -3.29
C ASN A 232 -6.84 4.83 -3.08
N GLU A 233 -7.85 4.31 -2.40
CA GLU A 233 -9.09 5.02 -2.08
C GLU A 233 -8.95 5.98 -0.88
N PHE A 234 -8.02 5.70 0.04
CA PHE A 234 -7.84 6.38 1.31
C PHE A 234 -6.47 7.06 1.39
N PRO A 235 -6.27 8.13 0.62
CA PRO A 235 -4.98 8.76 0.39
C PRO A 235 -4.42 9.51 1.60
N TYR A 236 -5.03 9.40 2.77
CA TYR A 236 -4.58 10.05 4.00
C TYR A 236 -3.98 9.02 4.93
N LEU A 237 -3.00 9.44 5.74
CA LEU A 237 -2.51 8.58 6.81
C LEU A 237 -3.66 8.15 7.73
N GLN A 238 -3.72 6.86 7.99
CA GLN A 238 -4.67 6.16 8.83
C GLN A 238 -3.99 5.79 10.15
N TRP A 239 -4.77 5.17 11.02
CA TRP A 239 -4.42 4.85 12.39
C TRP A 239 -3.57 3.56 12.48
N GLU A 240 -3.48 2.77 11.40
CA GLU A 240 -2.45 1.75 11.18
C GLU A 240 -1.06 2.33 10.93
N ASP A 241 -0.95 3.48 10.26
CA ASP A 241 0.36 4.08 9.97
C ASP A 241 1.08 4.50 11.24
N ASN A 242 0.32 4.95 12.24
CA ASN A 242 0.84 5.23 13.57
C ASN A 242 1.56 4.01 14.17
N ILE A 243 1.04 2.80 13.95
CA ILE A 243 1.69 1.56 14.41
C ILE A 243 3.03 1.35 13.69
N CYS A 244 3.09 1.57 12.38
CA CYS A 244 4.31 1.43 11.59
C CYS A 244 5.37 2.47 11.99
N LEU A 245 4.97 3.75 12.12
CA LEU A 245 5.85 4.83 12.54
C LEU A 245 6.32 4.63 13.98
N GLY A 246 5.42 4.30 14.90
CA GLY A 246 5.73 3.93 16.27
C GLY A 246 6.75 2.80 16.35
N TYR A 247 6.52 1.74 15.57
CA TYR A 247 7.46 0.62 15.49
C TYR A 247 8.86 1.11 15.08
N ALA A 248 8.97 1.93 14.04
CA ALA A 248 10.27 2.48 13.60
C ALA A 248 10.93 3.38 14.66
N ILE A 249 10.16 4.26 15.31
CA ILE A 249 10.59 5.10 16.43
C ILE A 249 11.17 4.22 17.55
N ASN A 250 10.41 3.22 18.00
CA ASN A 250 10.85 2.38 19.11
C ASN A 250 12.08 1.55 18.74
N ARG A 251 12.04 0.92 17.58
CA ARG A 251 12.94 -0.17 17.19
C ARG A 251 14.28 0.33 16.66
N PHE A 252 14.24 1.44 15.93
CA PHE A 252 15.40 1.99 15.23
C PHE A 252 15.76 3.40 15.69
N LYS A 253 14.98 3.97 16.63
CA LYS A 253 15.16 5.35 17.12
C LYS A 253 15.11 6.36 15.97
N ASP A 254 14.22 6.09 15.01
CA ASP A 254 14.13 6.84 13.77
C ASP A 254 13.54 8.24 14.01
N PRO A 255 14.32 9.31 13.76
CA PRO A 255 13.86 10.67 14.04
C PRO A 255 12.90 11.21 12.97
N PHE A 256 12.92 10.66 11.75
CA PHE A 256 11.99 11.05 10.68
C PHE A 256 10.62 10.43 10.93
N ALA A 257 10.56 9.17 11.37
CA ALA A 257 9.31 8.56 11.84
C ALA A 257 8.70 9.35 13.01
N ALA A 258 9.53 9.82 13.95
CA ALA A 258 9.09 10.68 15.05
C ALA A 258 8.53 12.03 14.56
N TRP A 259 9.12 12.62 13.52
CA TRP A 259 8.59 13.84 12.91
C TRP A 259 7.27 13.60 12.18
N LEU A 260 7.19 12.53 11.38
CA LEU A 260 5.98 12.13 10.66
C LEU A 260 4.80 11.96 11.62
N LEU A 261 5.02 11.26 12.74
CA LEU A 261 4.00 10.97 13.74
C LEU A 261 3.59 12.19 14.58
N ARG A 262 4.55 13.05 14.97
CA ARG A 262 4.32 14.07 16.01
C ARG A 262 4.25 15.51 15.51
N GLN A 263 4.85 15.82 14.36
CA GLN A 263 5.12 17.21 13.92
C GLN A 263 4.73 17.52 12.47
N SER A 264 4.47 16.52 11.63
CA SER A 264 4.18 16.71 10.19
C SER A 264 2.97 17.62 9.90
N GLY A 265 1.93 17.58 10.77
CA GLY A 265 0.71 18.36 10.59
C GLY A 265 -0.21 17.87 9.45
N TRP A 266 0.13 16.75 8.80
CA TRP A 266 -0.71 16.02 7.83
C TRP A 266 -2.00 15.54 8.49
N PRO A 267 -3.06 15.13 7.74
CA PRO A 267 -4.36 14.76 8.30
C PRO A 267 -4.23 13.73 9.43
N ALA A 268 -4.09 14.25 10.65
CA ALA A 268 -3.51 13.51 11.75
C ALA A 268 -4.61 12.69 12.41
N ARG A 269 -4.63 11.38 12.12
CA ARG A 269 -5.35 10.43 12.96
C ARG A 269 -4.60 10.36 14.29
N LYS A 270 -5.23 10.84 15.37
CA LYS A 270 -4.66 10.75 16.73
C LYS A 270 -4.70 9.34 17.28
N ASP A 271 -5.67 8.55 16.84
CA ASP A 271 -5.92 7.20 17.34
C ASP A 271 -4.98 6.18 16.68
N TRP A 272 -4.78 5.06 17.35
CA TRP A 272 -4.00 3.91 16.89
C TRP A 272 -4.92 2.69 16.82
N ARG A 273 -4.76 1.77 15.86
CA ARG A 273 -5.61 0.54 15.80
C ARG A 273 -5.61 -0.26 17.05
N ILE A 274 -4.43 -0.37 17.64
CA ILE A 274 -4.15 -1.16 18.80
C ILE A 274 -3.58 -0.15 19.79
N PRO A 275 -4.45 0.56 20.53
CA PRO A 275 -4.06 1.73 21.33
C PRO A 275 -2.88 1.51 22.27
N ILE A 276 -2.70 0.29 22.79
CA ILE A 276 -1.57 -0.06 23.65
C ILE A 276 -0.21 0.12 22.96
N THR A 277 -0.14 -0.01 21.63
CA THR A 277 1.10 0.17 20.85
C THR A 277 1.62 1.60 20.90
N GLN A 278 0.76 2.61 21.11
CA GLN A 278 1.21 3.99 21.33
C GLN A 278 2.13 4.06 22.55
N PHE A 279 1.66 3.54 23.70
CA PHE A 279 2.45 3.55 24.93
C PHE A 279 3.72 2.70 24.83
N LEU A 280 3.66 1.60 24.07
CA LEU A 280 4.80 0.71 23.87
C LEU A 280 5.83 1.28 22.90
N TRP A 281 5.42 1.97 21.82
CA TRP A 281 6.28 2.22 20.67
C TRP A 281 6.52 3.70 20.33
N ASP A 282 5.66 4.63 20.76
CA ASP A 282 5.91 6.07 20.60
C ASP A 282 6.94 6.56 21.64
N ASP A 283 8.22 6.22 21.44
CA ASP A 283 9.30 6.48 22.40
C ASP A 283 9.62 7.98 22.54
N PRO A 284 9.25 8.65 23.65
CA PRO A 284 9.31 10.11 23.76
C PRO A 284 10.74 10.66 23.73
N GLU A 285 11.75 9.83 23.99
CA GLU A 285 13.17 10.21 23.97
C GLU A 285 13.71 10.42 22.55
N VAL A 286 13.02 9.92 21.52
CA VAL A 286 13.41 10.13 20.13
C VAL A 286 13.04 11.54 19.71
N THR A 287 14.04 12.37 19.40
CA THR A 287 13.83 13.75 18.95
C THR A 287 13.43 13.77 17.47
N PRO A 288 12.28 14.37 17.10
CA PRO A 288 11.88 14.52 15.70
C PRO A 288 12.90 15.27 14.83
N ARG A 289 13.11 14.79 13.60
CA ARG A 289 13.89 15.45 12.55
C ARG A 289 13.00 15.74 11.34
N ASN A 290 12.82 17.03 11.03
CA ASN A 290 12.07 17.47 9.86
C ASN A 290 12.85 17.15 8.56
N PRO A 291 12.29 16.32 7.65
CA PRO A 291 12.91 16.01 6.36
C PRO A 291 13.21 17.24 5.50
N ALA A 292 12.40 18.31 5.60
CA ALA A 292 12.58 19.51 4.80
C ALA A 292 13.88 20.28 5.13
N ASP A 293 14.43 20.08 6.34
CA ASP A 293 15.63 20.76 6.84
C ASP A 293 16.92 19.98 6.56
N THR A 294 16.85 18.89 5.79
CA THR A 294 17.97 18.00 5.46
C THR A 294 18.64 18.36 4.13
N ASN A 295 19.75 17.72 3.81
CA ASN A 295 20.36 17.72 2.47
C ASN A 295 20.50 16.28 1.94
N ASP A 296 20.97 16.13 0.69
CA ASP A 296 21.10 14.82 0.02
C ASP A 296 22.04 13.82 0.71
N ALA A 297 22.98 14.29 1.53
CA ALA A 297 23.86 13.39 2.29
C ALA A 297 23.15 12.76 3.50
N GLU A 298 22.09 13.40 4.01
CA GLU A 298 21.30 12.89 5.14
C GLU A 298 20.14 12.02 4.64
N ILE A 299 19.37 12.49 3.66
CA ILE A 299 18.33 11.70 2.97
C ILE A 299 18.35 12.03 1.47
N SER A 300 18.39 11.01 0.61
CA SER A 300 18.46 11.21 -0.84
C SER A 300 17.17 11.83 -1.37
N ARG A 301 17.24 12.69 -2.40
CA ARG A 301 16.06 13.12 -3.16
C ARG A 301 15.70 12.16 -4.29
N ASN A 302 16.41 11.04 -4.41
CA ASN A 302 16.14 9.96 -5.35
C ASN A 302 16.08 8.61 -4.62
N TYR A 303 15.00 7.86 -4.78
CA TYR A 303 14.83 6.58 -4.09
C TYR A 303 14.12 5.56 -4.97
N LEU A 304 14.76 4.41 -5.19
CA LEU A 304 14.23 3.31 -6.00
C LEU A 304 13.75 2.18 -5.09
N PHE A 305 12.45 1.94 -5.10
CA PHE A 305 11.85 0.74 -4.52
C PHE A 305 12.05 -0.45 -5.47
N ARG A 306 13.20 -1.14 -5.41
CA ARG A 306 13.63 -2.08 -6.47
C ARG A 306 12.72 -3.30 -6.63
N GLY A 307 12.07 -3.73 -5.56
CA GLY A 307 11.17 -4.89 -5.59
C GLY A 307 9.93 -4.68 -6.45
N ILE A 308 9.41 -3.44 -6.48
CA ILE A 308 8.22 -3.05 -7.27
C ILE A 308 8.57 -2.17 -8.47
N GLY A 309 9.81 -1.65 -8.55
CA GLY A 309 10.28 -0.82 -9.65
C GLY A 309 9.78 0.62 -9.64
N HIS A 310 9.41 1.18 -8.49
CA HIS A 310 8.95 2.56 -8.37
C HIS A 310 10.11 3.47 -8.00
N LEU A 311 10.41 4.44 -8.86
CA LEU A 311 11.42 5.46 -8.62
C LEU A 311 10.76 6.76 -8.19
N ILE A 312 11.16 7.25 -7.02
CA ILE A 312 10.74 8.56 -6.53
C ILE A 312 11.86 9.57 -6.78
N MET A 313 11.48 10.71 -7.37
CA MET A 313 12.34 11.87 -7.62
C MET A 313 11.72 13.09 -6.93
N ARG A 314 12.49 13.79 -6.11
CA ARG A 314 12.05 15.00 -5.39
C ARG A 314 13.03 16.14 -5.63
N ASP A 315 12.58 17.38 -5.49
CA ASP A 315 13.50 18.53 -5.31
C ASP A 315 13.73 18.83 -3.81
N GLY A 316 12.95 18.20 -2.93
CA GLY A 316 13.00 18.35 -1.48
C GLY A 316 11.83 17.65 -0.77
N PHE A 317 11.66 17.96 0.52
CA PHE A 317 10.59 17.42 1.37
C PHE A 317 9.71 18.52 1.98
N GLY A 318 9.81 19.75 1.48
CA GLY A 318 8.96 20.86 1.93
C GLY A 318 7.56 20.81 1.30
N PRO A 319 6.61 21.61 1.80
CA PRO A 319 5.23 21.65 1.26
C PRO A 319 5.16 22.15 -0.20
N ASP A 320 6.19 22.87 -0.65
CA ASP A 320 6.31 23.40 -2.00
C ASP A 320 7.12 22.49 -2.95
N SER A 321 7.59 21.34 -2.45
CA SER A 321 8.48 20.47 -3.21
C SER A 321 7.77 19.79 -4.39
N THR A 322 8.53 19.57 -5.44
CA THR A 322 8.15 18.71 -6.55
C THR A 322 8.35 17.25 -6.14
N TRP A 323 7.36 16.42 -6.43
CA TRP A 323 7.41 14.98 -6.22
C TRP A 323 6.99 14.28 -7.51
N ILE A 324 7.84 13.39 -7.99
CA ILE A 324 7.61 12.64 -9.23
C ILE A 324 7.83 11.17 -8.93
N GLU A 325 6.88 10.35 -9.37
CA GLU A 325 7.05 8.91 -9.44
C GLU A 325 7.18 8.47 -10.90
N PHE A 326 8.06 7.50 -11.13
CA PHE A 326 8.16 6.78 -12.40
C PHE A 326 8.26 5.28 -12.09
N ASN A 327 7.34 4.48 -12.62
CA ASN A 327 7.29 3.05 -12.34
C ASN A 327 7.72 2.19 -13.54
N SER A 328 8.47 1.14 -13.28
CA SER A 328 8.80 0.09 -14.25
C SER A 328 9.33 -1.12 -13.49
N GLY A 329 8.48 -2.11 -13.25
CA GLY A 329 8.80 -3.24 -12.39
C GLY A 329 7.98 -4.48 -12.69
N PRO A 330 8.09 -5.53 -11.85
CA PRO A 330 7.25 -6.69 -11.99
C PRO A 330 5.79 -6.34 -11.63
N TYR A 331 4.84 -6.95 -12.33
CA TYR A 331 3.44 -7.01 -11.88
C TYR A 331 3.29 -8.14 -10.88
N LEU A 332 2.74 -7.84 -9.71
CA LEU A 332 2.61 -8.75 -8.57
C LEU A 332 1.14 -9.01 -8.19
N ALA A 333 0.19 -8.71 -9.08
CA ALA A 333 -1.23 -9.08 -8.95
C ALA A 333 -1.97 -8.38 -7.80
N LYS A 334 -3.21 -8.84 -7.54
CA LYS A 334 -4.11 -8.28 -6.53
C LYS A 334 -4.47 -6.83 -6.85
N HIS A 335 -4.08 -5.92 -5.97
CA HIS A 335 -4.36 -4.49 -6.04
C HIS A 335 -3.32 -3.72 -6.89
N ASP A 336 -2.34 -4.41 -7.48
CA ASP A 336 -1.40 -3.88 -8.48
C ASP A 336 -2.13 -3.51 -9.79
N HIS A 337 -1.72 -2.41 -10.42
CA HIS A 337 -2.29 -1.87 -11.65
C HIS A 337 -1.50 -2.25 -12.93
N LEU A 338 -2.18 -2.19 -14.09
CA LEU A 338 -1.58 -2.42 -15.40
C LEU A 338 -0.95 -1.14 -15.96
N ASP A 339 0.04 -0.61 -15.26
CA ASP A 339 0.46 0.78 -15.38
C ASP A 339 1.95 0.98 -15.69
N GLN A 340 2.67 -0.07 -16.09
CA GLN A 340 4.11 -0.01 -16.36
C GLN A 340 4.53 1.18 -17.24
N ASN A 341 5.63 1.83 -16.87
CA ASN A 341 6.12 3.10 -17.42
C ASN A 341 5.18 4.30 -17.19
N HIS A 342 4.25 4.25 -16.23
CA HIS A 342 3.51 5.39 -15.73
C HIS A 342 4.44 6.40 -15.05
N PHE A 343 4.07 7.69 -15.13
CA PHE A 343 4.68 8.73 -14.31
C PHE A 343 3.61 9.61 -13.67
N PHE A 344 3.89 10.06 -12.44
CA PHE A 344 3.05 10.94 -11.66
C PHE A 344 3.84 12.20 -11.31
N ILE A 345 3.19 13.37 -11.29
CA ILE A 345 3.79 14.65 -10.93
C ILE A 345 2.87 15.39 -9.96
N TYR A 346 3.38 15.63 -8.77
CA TYR A 346 2.82 16.57 -7.82
C TYR A 346 3.76 17.78 -7.67
N HIS A 347 3.19 18.98 -7.80
CA HIS A 347 3.86 20.22 -7.43
C HIS A 347 2.80 21.26 -7.06
N LYS A 348 2.53 21.43 -5.76
CA LYS A 348 1.45 22.28 -5.23
C LYS A 348 0.05 21.95 -5.78
N GLY A 349 -0.17 20.68 -6.14
CA GLY A 349 -1.35 20.16 -6.82
C GLY A 349 -1.01 18.91 -7.64
N TYR A 350 -2.04 18.16 -8.03
CA TYR A 350 -1.98 16.92 -8.81
C TYR A 350 -1.94 17.25 -10.31
N LEU A 351 -0.72 17.34 -10.87
CA LEU A 351 -0.50 17.88 -12.22
C LEU A 351 -0.42 16.81 -13.30
N ALA A 352 0.15 15.65 -12.97
CA ALA A 352 0.04 14.42 -13.74
C ALA A 352 -0.32 13.32 -12.75
N THR A 353 -1.55 12.82 -12.80
CA THR A 353 -2.06 11.86 -11.81
C THR A 353 -2.48 10.56 -12.48
N GLU A 354 -2.72 9.51 -11.72
CA GLU A 354 -3.64 8.45 -12.16
C GLU A 354 -5.10 8.93 -12.04
N SER A 355 -6.00 8.27 -12.76
CA SER A 355 -7.43 8.60 -12.78
C SER A 355 -8.30 7.42 -12.41
N GLY A 356 -9.41 7.69 -11.71
CA GLY A 356 -10.29 6.65 -11.19
C GLY A 356 -10.08 6.42 -9.70
N ALA A 357 -10.91 5.55 -9.14
CA ALA A 357 -10.89 5.04 -7.76
C ALA A 357 -11.88 3.86 -7.70
N ASP A 358 -11.82 2.98 -6.69
CA ASP A 358 -12.88 1.98 -6.49
C ASP A 358 -13.31 1.88 -5.03
N TYR A 359 -14.46 2.47 -4.70
CA TYR A 359 -14.96 2.49 -3.31
C TYR A 359 -15.89 1.30 -2.99
N THR A 360 -16.00 0.33 -3.88
CA THR A 360 -16.81 -0.87 -3.67
C THR A 360 -16.01 -1.98 -2.99
N ASP A 361 -16.68 -2.77 -2.15
CA ASP A 361 -16.09 -4.01 -1.60
C ASP A 361 -16.00 -5.14 -2.66
N THR A 362 -16.49 -4.92 -3.89
CA THR A 362 -16.51 -5.86 -5.01
C THR A 362 -15.91 -5.24 -6.26
N GLU A 363 -15.29 -6.02 -7.13
CA GLU A 363 -14.70 -5.52 -8.39
C GLU A 363 -15.76 -4.89 -9.32
N SER A 364 -15.86 -3.56 -9.32
CA SER A 364 -16.85 -2.85 -10.12
C SER A 364 -16.53 -2.88 -11.63
N PRO A 365 -17.51 -2.64 -12.52
CA PRO A 365 -17.21 -2.44 -13.93
C PRO A 365 -16.19 -1.31 -14.18
N HIS A 366 -16.14 -0.29 -13.33
CA HIS A 366 -15.12 0.77 -13.38
C HIS A 366 -13.73 0.22 -13.07
N TYR A 367 -13.60 -0.54 -11.98
CA TYR A 367 -12.38 -1.21 -11.59
C TYR A 367 -11.81 -2.04 -12.75
N LEU A 368 -12.62 -2.95 -13.28
CA LEU A 368 -12.21 -3.91 -14.31
C LEU A 368 -11.90 -3.26 -15.67
N ASN A 369 -12.59 -2.18 -16.04
CA ASN A 369 -12.47 -1.65 -17.40
C ASN A 369 -11.71 -0.33 -17.48
N TYR A 370 -11.45 0.35 -16.37
CA TYR A 370 -10.78 1.65 -16.36
C TYR A 370 -9.70 1.75 -15.27
N TYR A 371 -10.06 1.73 -13.99
CA TYR A 371 -9.18 2.18 -12.89
C TYR A 371 -7.82 1.46 -12.87
N ARG A 372 -7.83 0.13 -12.92
CA ARG A 372 -6.61 -0.68 -12.90
C ARG A 372 -5.96 -0.90 -14.28
N ARG A 373 -6.52 -0.29 -15.33
CA ARG A 373 -6.15 -0.50 -16.74
C ARG A 373 -5.27 0.65 -17.19
N THR A 374 -4.38 0.39 -18.15
CA THR A 374 -3.40 1.40 -18.63
C THR A 374 -4.01 2.72 -19.08
N ILE A 375 -5.26 2.72 -19.56
CA ILE A 375 -6.02 3.93 -19.90
C ILE A 375 -6.23 4.92 -18.74
N ALA A 376 -6.13 4.48 -17.49
CA ALA A 376 -6.19 5.32 -16.30
C ALA A 376 -4.85 5.98 -15.94
N HIS A 377 -3.77 5.63 -16.66
CA HIS A 377 -2.40 5.96 -16.30
C HIS A 377 -1.71 6.77 -17.39
N ASN A 378 -0.79 7.65 -16.99
CA ASN A 378 0.12 8.38 -17.88
C ASN A 378 1.13 7.46 -18.58
N SER A 379 0.68 6.57 -19.45
CA SER A 379 1.49 5.57 -20.17
C SER A 379 1.18 5.59 -21.67
N MET A 380 1.36 4.47 -22.36
CA MET A 380 1.13 4.30 -23.80
C MET A 380 0.01 3.32 -24.09
N LEU A 381 -0.81 3.62 -25.10
CA LEU A 381 -1.76 2.66 -25.67
C LEU A 381 -1.33 2.29 -27.08
N VAL A 382 -1.46 1.02 -27.43
CA VAL A 382 -1.30 0.48 -28.78
C VAL A 382 -2.52 -0.36 -29.09
N TYR A 383 -3.43 0.22 -29.87
CA TYR A 383 -4.73 -0.40 -30.12
C TYR A 383 -4.64 -1.43 -31.23
N LYS A 384 -4.78 -2.71 -30.86
CA LYS A 384 -4.92 -3.83 -31.78
C LYS A 384 -6.40 -4.25 -31.82
N PRO A 385 -7.09 -4.09 -32.96
CA PRO A 385 -8.45 -4.61 -33.12
C PRO A 385 -8.52 -6.11 -32.83
N GLY A 386 -9.61 -6.53 -32.16
CA GLY A 386 -9.86 -7.90 -31.73
C GLY A 386 -8.92 -8.45 -30.65
N GLU A 387 -8.08 -7.62 -30.02
CA GLU A 387 -7.37 -8.02 -28.80
C GLU A 387 -8.36 -8.27 -27.65
N LYS A 388 -8.14 -9.35 -26.90
CA LYS A 388 -9.03 -9.80 -25.83
C LYS A 388 -8.37 -9.58 -24.48
N PHE A 389 -9.15 -9.08 -23.55
CA PHE A 389 -8.79 -8.86 -22.15
C PHE A 389 -9.81 -9.59 -21.29
N PHE A 390 -9.36 -10.26 -20.23
CA PHE A 390 -10.27 -10.94 -19.31
C PHE A 390 -9.81 -10.90 -17.85
N TRP A 391 -10.77 -11.00 -16.95
CA TRP A 391 -10.58 -10.93 -15.51
C TRP A 391 -10.98 -12.21 -14.78
N ALA A 392 -10.44 -12.35 -13.57
CA ALA A 392 -10.72 -13.41 -12.63
C ALA A 392 -10.48 -14.84 -13.17
N GLU A 393 -10.75 -15.85 -12.35
CA GLU A 393 -10.67 -17.26 -12.75
C GLU A 393 -11.73 -17.63 -13.79
N ASN A 394 -12.83 -16.87 -13.86
CA ASN A 394 -13.95 -17.08 -14.77
C ASN A 394 -13.81 -16.35 -16.11
N LEU A 395 -12.68 -15.68 -16.36
CA LEU A 395 -12.34 -15.01 -17.62
C LEU A 395 -13.42 -13.99 -18.08
N TRP A 396 -13.91 -13.16 -17.16
CA TRP A 396 -14.87 -12.10 -17.47
C TRP A 396 -14.28 -11.12 -18.49
N ALA A 397 -14.97 -10.92 -19.62
CA ALA A 397 -14.48 -10.04 -20.66
C ALA A 397 -14.33 -8.60 -20.16
N ALA A 398 -13.28 -7.92 -20.62
CA ALA A 398 -13.03 -6.53 -20.32
C ALA A 398 -12.84 -5.71 -21.60
N ALA A 399 -13.02 -4.39 -21.48
CA ALA A 399 -12.78 -3.44 -22.56
C ALA A 399 -11.36 -3.57 -23.11
N ASN A 400 -11.26 -3.51 -24.44
CA ASN A 400 -10.00 -3.29 -25.13
C ASN A 400 -9.66 -1.81 -25.03
N ASP A 401 -8.82 -1.45 -24.05
CA ASP A 401 -8.30 -0.10 -23.88
C ASP A 401 -7.05 0.16 -24.75
N GLY A 402 -6.54 -0.87 -25.43
CA GLY A 402 -5.25 -0.84 -26.13
C GLY A 402 -4.04 -0.91 -25.20
N GLY A 403 -4.27 -1.14 -23.90
CA GLY A 403 -3.29 -1.08 -22.82
C GLY A 403 -2.45 -2.34 -22.66
N GLN A 404 -1.87 -2.50 -21.48
CA GLN A 404 -1.05 -3.62 -21.08
C GLN A 404 -1.89 -4.89 -20.93
N ARG A 405 -1.25 -6.04 -21.16
CA ARG A 405 -1.90 -7.35 -21.25
C ARG A 405 -2.51 -7.75 -19.92
N MET A 406 -3.57 -8.53 -20.05
CA MET A 406 -4.34 -9.08 -18.95
C MET A 406 -4.87 -10.43 -19.41
N ASP A 407 -3.93 -11.36 -19.48
CA ASP A 407 -4.05 -12.60 -20.24
C ASP A 407 -3.86 -13.85 -19.37
N SER A 408 -4.00 -13.72 -18.05
CA SER A 408 -3.91 -14.83 -17.11
C SER A 408 -4.80 -14.65 -15.88
N SER A 409 -5.50 -15.72 -15.49
CA SER A 409 -6.25 -15.77 -14.22
C SER A 409 -5.35 -15.67 -12.99
N ARG A 410 -4.03 -15.89 -13.16
CA ARG A 410 -3.04 -15.71 -12.09
C ARG A 410 -2.93 -14.26 -11.62
N TYR A 411 -3.44 -13.28 -12.37
CA TYR A 411 -3.47 -11.88 -11.95
C TYR A 411 -4.38 -11.65 -10.72
N TRP A 412 -5.12 -12.69 -10.30
CA TRP A 412 -5.89 -12.72 -9.06
C TRP A 412 -5.18 -13.37 -7.87
N ASN A 413 -4.07 -14.05 -8.10
CA ASN A 413 -3.33 -14.80 -7.09
C ASN A 413 -1.84 -14.48 -7.19
N THR A 414 -1.36 -13.56 -6.35
CA THR A 414 0.05 -13.16 -6.28
C THR A 414 1.01 -14.35 -6.10
N VAL A 415 2.28 -14.05 -6.33
CA VAL A 415 3.43 -14.93 -6.19
C VAL A 415 3.46 -15.55 -4.79
N ARG A 416 3.65 -16.86 -4.74
CA ARG A 416 3.65 -17.62 -3.46
C ARG A 416 5.03 -17.97 -2.93
N SER A 417 6.08 -17.83 -3.73
CA SER A 417 7.48 -18.01 -3.33
C SER A 417 8.40 -17.46 -4.41
N ARG A 418 9.69 -17.31 -4.10
CA ARG A 418 10.69 -16.99 -5.14
C ARG A 418 10.74 -18.06 -6.23
N GLU A 419 10.60 -19.34 -5.87
CA GLU A 419 10.55 -20.43 -6.85
C GLU A 419 9.32 -20.32 -7.74
N ASP A 420 8.16 -19.97 -7.17
CA ASP A 420 6.93 -19.73 -7.92
C ASP A 420 7.11 -18.55 -8.88
N PHE A 421 7.74 -17.46 -8.44
CA PHE A 421 8.09 -16.32 -9.28
C PHE A 421 8.94 -16.76 -10.48
N GLU A 422 10.05 -17.47 -10.26
CA GLU A 422 10.95 -17.88 -11.34
C GLU A 422 10.26 -18.82 -12.32
N ARG A 423 9.46 -19.78 -11.83
CA ARG A 423 8.70 -20.71 -12.68
C ARG A 423 7.62 -20.02 -13.53
N THR A 424 7.03 -18.95 -12.99
CA THR A 424 5.93 -18.22 -13.65
C THR A 424 6.35 -16.82 -14.09
N ARG A 425 7.66 -16.61 -14.28
CA ARG A 425 8.28 -15.29 -14.49
C ARG A 425 7.71 -14.54 -15.67
N ASP A 426 7.36 -15.24 -16.75
CA ASP A 426 6.76 -14.62 -17.94
C ASP A 426 5.42 -13.94 -17.65
N LEU A 427 4.72 -14.25 -16.55
CA LEU A 427 3.50 -13.55 -16.13
C LEU A 427 3.78 -12.24 -15.39
N TRP A 428 4.87 -12.21 -14.61
CA TRP A 428 5.16 -11.13 -13.65
C TRP A 428 6.20 -10.13 -14.17
N ASP A 429 7.11 -10.54 -15.03
CA ASP A 429 8.23 -9.72 -15.52
C ASP A 429 7.75 -8.78 -16.65
N THR A 430 6.79 -7.89 -16.33
CA THR A 430 6.08 -6.98 -17.24
C THR A 430 6.89 -5.71 -17.53
N GLY A 431 7.51 -5.13 -16.50
CA GLY A 431 8.35 -3.94 -16.55
C GLY A 431 9.72 -4.15 -15.93
N ARG A 432 10.64 -3.21 -16.18
CA ARG A 432 11.96 -3.18 -15.55
C ARG A 432 12.57 -1.78 -15.61
N MET A 433 12.97 -1.26 -14.46
CA MET A 433 13.88 -0.13 -14.34
C MET A 433 15.28 -0.58 -14.79
N GLU A 434 15.65 -0.30 -16.05
CA GLU A 434 16.91 -0.74 -16.64
C GLU A 434 18.09 0.14 -16.21
N VAL A 435 17.84 1.44 -16.07
CA VAL A 435 18.85 2.42 -15.67
C VAL A 435 18.20 3.41 -14.72
N THR A 436 18.93 3.75 -13.65
CA THR A 436 18.70 4.95 -12.86
C THR A 436 20.05 5.66 -12.72
N ASP A 437 20.03 6.98 -12.83
CA ASP A 437 21.20 7.82 -12.59
C ASP A 437 20.74 9.11 -11.92
N TYR A 438 21.56 9.63 -11.02
CA TYR A 438 21.17 10.75 -10.17
C TYR A 438 22.38 11.58 -9.78
N GLN A 439 22.33 12.86 -10.10
CA GLN A 439 23.29 13.84 -9.64
C GLN A 439 22.55 14.90 -8.78
N PRO A 440 22.79 14.92 -7.45
CA PRO A 440 22.20 15.89 -6.53
C PRO A 440 22.16 17.32 -7.05
N GLY A 441 20.97 17.93 -7.03
CA GLY A 441 20.71 19.29 -7.52
C GLY A 441 20.74 19.47 -9.04
N VAL A 442 21.28 18.52 -9.81
CA VAL A 442 21.47 18.69 -11.26
C VAL A 442 20.42 17.93 -12.07
N TYR A 443 20.32 16.61 -11.87
CA TYR A 443 19.34 15.80 -12.59
C TYR A 443 19.01 14.48 -11.89
N HIS A 444 17.83 13.97 -12.21
CA HIS A 444 17.43 12.57 -12.05
C HIS A 444 17.20 12.00 -13.45
N TYR A 445 17.62 10.75 -13.68
CA TYR A 445 17.44 10.04 -14.92
C TYR A 445 16.99 8.62 -14.66
N ALA A 446 16.07 8.12 -15.47
CA ALA A 446 15.71 6.72 -15.47
C ALA A 446 15.25 6.23 -16.83
N ARG A 447 15.42 4.93 -17.08
CA ARG A 447 14.88 4.23 -18.24
C ARG A 447 14.12 2.97 -17.81
N GLY A 448 12.83 2.96 -18.10
CA GLY A 448 11.95 1.81 -17.91
C GLY A 448 11.69 1.06 -19.21
N ASN A 449 11.65 -0.27 -19.17
CA ASN A 449 11.29 -1.12 -20.29
C ASN A 449 10.02 -1.92 -19.96
N ALA A 450 8.91 -1.52 -20.58
CA ALA A 450 7.60 -2.12 -20.39
C ALA A 450 7.16 -2.95 -21.60
N THR A 451 8.10 -3.40 -22.45
CA THR A 451 7.76 -4.16 -23.67
C THR A 451 6.91 -5.40 -23.36
N ARG A 452 7.24 -6.13 -22.29
CA ARG A 452 6.54 -7.36 -21.86
C ARG A 452 5.27 -7.10 -21.06
N ALA A 453 4.98 -5.85 -20.74
CA ALA A 453 3.68 -5.46 -20.21
C ALA A 453 2.60 -5.55 -21.29
N TYR A 454 2.95 -5.53 -22.58
CA TYR A 454 1.99 -5.66 -23.69
C TYR A 454 2.08 -7.05 -24.29
N HIS A 455 0.98 -7.51 -24.90
CA HIS A 455 0.98 -8.80 -25.57
C HIS A 455 1.96 -8.80 -26.77
N PRO A 456 2.81 -9.83 -26.95
CA PRO A 456 3.83 -9.86 -27.99
C PRO A 456 3.27 -9.84 -29.42
N SER A 457 1.98 -10.17 -29.61
CA SER A 457 1.32 -10.03 -30.91
C SER A 457 1.06 -8.59 -31.35
N LYS A 458 1.19 -7.60 -30.45
CA LYS A 458 1.00 -6.17 -30.77
C LYS A 458 2.22 -5.29 -30.52
N MET A 459 3.09 -5.66 -29.59
CA MET A 459 4.22 -4.84 -29.16
C MET A 459 5.55 -5.53 -29.41
N GLU A 460 6.47 -4.84 -30.09
CA GLU A 460 7.85 -5.29 -30.29
C GLU A 460 8.85 -4.57 -29.38
N HIS A 461 8.55 -3.32 -29.00
CA HIS A 461 9.43 -2.53 -28.16
C HIS A 461 8.69 -1.37 -27.51
N PHE A 462 8.83 -1.24 -26.20
CA PHE A 462 8.45 -0.05 -25.46
C PHE A 462 9.46 0.27 -24.35
N THR A 463 10.20 1.35 -24.55
CA THR A 463 11.01 1.98 -23.49
C THR A 463 10.57 3.42 -23.27
N ARG A 464 10.64 3.86 -22.02
CA ARG A 464 10.43 5.24 -21.60
C ARG A 464 11.65 5.72 -20.84
N GLU A 465 12.17 6.86 -21.24
CA GLU A 465 13.23 7.57 -20.53
C GLU A 465 12.63 8.82 -19.88
N VAL A 466 12.95 9.05 -18.61
CA VAL A 466 12.59 10.26 -17.88
C VAL A 466 13.85 10.97 -17.40
N ALA A 467 13.91 12.29 -17.58
CA ALA A 467 14.99 13.13 -17.07
C ALA A 467 14.41 14.37 -16.40
N TYR A 468 14.56 14.48 -15.08
CA TYR A 468 14.09 15.61 -14.28
C TYR A 468 15.26 16.50 -13.86
N THR A 469 15.14 17.81 -14.09
CA THR A 469 16.14 18.80 -13.66
C THR A 469 15.52 19.71 -12.58
N PRO A 470 15.85 19.50 -11.29
CA PRO A 470 15.15 20.19 -10.20
C PRO A 470 15.37 21.71 -10.21
N GLU A 471 16.56 22.19 -10.57
CA GLU A 471 16.83 23.64 -10.68
C GLU A 471 15.93 24.36 -11.69
N ASN A 472 15.59 23.70 -12.80
CA ASN A 472 14.74 24.27 -13.85
C ASN A 472 13.26 23.88 -13.67
N ASN A 473 12.97 22.94 -12.77
CA ASN A 473 11.71 22.23 -12.63
C ASN A 473 11.15 21.70 -13.97
N VAL A 474 12.01 21.02 -14.74
CA VAL A 474 11.65 20.45 -16.06
C VAL A 474 11.82 18.94 -16.03
N LEU A 475 10.75 18.22 -16.41
CA LEU A 475 10.77 16.79 -16.71
C LEU A 475 10.71 16.59 -18.24
N VAL A 476 11.66 15.82 -18.77
CA VAL A 476 11.65 15.33 -20.15
C VAL A 476 11.20 13.88 -20.13
N VAL A 477 10.20 13.54 -20.94
CA VAL A 477 9.74 12.16 -21.16
C VAL A 477 9.98 11.80 -22.62
N PHE A 478 10.69 10.71 -22.87
CA PHE A 478 11.02 10.24 -24.21
C PHE A 478 10.66 8.77 -24.38
N ASP A 479 9.76 8.49 -25.31
CA ASP A 479 9.24 7.15 -25.57
C ASP A 479 9.74 6.58 -26.90
N ARG A 480 10.19 5.33 -26.87
CA ARG A 480 10.40 4.51 -28.07
C ARG A 480 9.36 3.41 -28.10
N VAL A 481 8.40 3.50 -29.02
CA VAL A 481 7.31 2.53 -29.18
C VAL A 481 7.30 1.96 -30.58
N ARG A 482 7.37 0.63 -30.68
CA ARG A 482 7.26 -0.11 -31.93
C ARG A 482 6.23 -1.23 -31.78
N SER A 483 5.17 -1.13 -32.57
CA SER A 483 4.14 -2.17 -32.68
C SER A 483 4.46 -3.13 -33.82
N THR A 484 3.89 -4.34 -33.77
CA THR A 484 4.03 -5.36 -34.82
C THR A 484 3.34 -4.97 -36.13
N ASP A 485 2.32 -4.12 -36.07
CA ASP A 485 1.67 -3.49 -37.22
C ASP A 485 1.79 -1.97 -37.11
N PRO A 486 2.36 -1.26 -38.10
CA PRO A 486 2.48 0.19 -38.07
C PRO A 486 1.12 0.92 -38.05
N ASN A 487 0.04 0.26 -38.49
CA ASN A 487 -1.31 0.83 -38.54
C ASN A 487 -2.02 0.82 -37.18
N TYR A 488 -1.51 0.10 -36.18
CA TYR A 488 -2.07 0.17 -34.83
C TYR A 488 -1.94 1.59 -34.28
N LYS A 489 -3.08 2.17 -33.90
CA LYS A 489 -3.19 3.51 -33.32
C LYS A 489 -2.38 3.53 -32.03
N LYS A 490 -1.49 4.53 -31.91
CA LYS A 490 -0.68 4.78 -30.72
C LYS A 490 -1.17 6.04 -30.05
N VAL A 491 -1.34 5.99 -28.74
CA VAL A 491 -1.78 7.14 -27.94
C VAL A 491 -0.89 7.27 -26.72
N TRP A 492 -0.38 8.47 -26.51
CA TRP A 492 0.34 8.87 -25.31
C TRP A 492 -0.66 9.57 -24.38
N LEU A 493 -0.74 9.12 -23.13
CA LEU A 493 -1.72 9.60 -22.17
C LEU A 493 -1.10 10.58 -21.17
N LEU A 494 -1.89 11.59 -20.81
CA LEU A 494 -1.62 12.46 -19.67
C LEU A 494 -2.95 12.87 -19.01
N HIS A 495 -3.09 12.48 -17.76
CA HIS A 495 -4.24 12.70 -16.92
C HIS A 495 -3.91 13.79 -15.90
N GLY A 496 -4.86 14.71 -15.73
CA GLY A 496 -4.83 15.77 -14.74
C GLY A 496 -6.24 16.04 -14.26
N VAL A 497 -6.37 16.67 -13.09
CA VAL A 497 -7.68 16.88 -12.43
C VAL A 497 -8.55 17.87 -13.21
N SER A 498 -7.96 19.00 -13.62
CA SER A 498 -8.67 20.08 -14.33
C SER A 498 -8.64 19.92 -15.84
N GLU A 499 -9.62 20.54 -16.51
CA GLU A 499 -9.65 20.61 -17.98
C GLU A 499 -8.36 21.26 -18.54
N PRO A 500 -7.62 20.59 -19.44
CA PRO A 500 -6.41 21.16 -20.00
C PRO A 500 -6.72 22.28 -20.99
N ARG A 501 -5.93 23.35 -20.91
CA ARG A 501 -5.96 24.44 -21.90
C ARG A 501 -4.98 24.15 -23.02
N VAL A 502 -5.49 23.97 -24.24
CA VAL A 502 -4.67 23.73 -25.44
C VAL A 502 -4.41 25.05 -26.17
N VAL A 503 -3.15 25.32 -26.50
CA VAL A 503 -2.75 26.46 -27.34
C VAL A 503 -2.65 25.97 -28.78
N ALA A 504 -3.59 26.39 -29.61
CA ALA A 504 -3.68 26.01 -31.02
C ALA A 504 -3.99 27.21 -31.91
N SER A 505 -3.50 27.17 -33.16
CA SER A 505 -3.83 28.17 -34.18
C SER A 505 -5.18 27.92 -34.85
N GLU A 506 -5.62 26.67 -34.88
CA GLU A 506 -6.90 26.25 -35.46
C GLU A 506 -7.94 26.03 -34.37
N THR A 507 -9.21 26.25 -34.71
CA THR A 507 -10.34 25.89 -33.85
C THR A 507 -10.36 24.38 -33.61
N GLY A 508 -10.61 23.96 -32.37
CA GLY A 508 -10.73 22.55 -32.03
C GLY A 508 -11.87 21.88 -32.80
N ARG A 509 -11.64 20.65 -33.26
CA ARG A 509 -12.63 19.81 -33.92
C ARG A 509 -13.26 18.87 -32.90
N ASP A 510 -14.57 18.88 -32.78
CA ASP A 510 -15.30 17.88 -32.00
C ASP A 510 -15.07 16.49 -32.60
N VAL A 511 -14.63 15.55 -31.76
CA VAL A 511 -14.42 14.14 -32.12
C VAL A 511 -15.38 13.20 -31.38
N GLY A 512 -16.44 13.77 -30.79
CA GLY A 512 -17.44 13.05 -30.02
C GLY A 512 -16.93 12.58 -28.66
N HIS A 513 -17.87 12.11 -27.85
CA HIS A 513 -17.60 11.46 -26.56
C HIS A 513 -16.73 12.32 -25.62
N GLY A 514 -17.07 13.60 -25.50
CA GLY A 514 -16.35 14.58 -24.68
C GLY A 514 -14.98 14.98 -25.22
N GLY A 515 -14.62 14.57 -26.45
CA GLY A 515 -13.31 14.82 -27.04
C GLY A 515 -13.27 16.05 -27.95
N THR A 516 -12.23 16.86 -27.84
CA THR A 516 -11.90 17.92 -28.80
C THR A 516 -10.47 17.76 -29.29
N ALA A 517 -10.30 17.64 -30.60
CA ALA A 517 -9.02 17.45 -31.26
C ALA A 517 -8.43 18.74 -31.82
N TYR A 518 -7.13 18.90 -31.65
CA TYR A 518 -6.34 20.03 -32.15
C TYR A 518 -5.18 19.50 -32.98
N ARG A 519 -5.22 19.74 -34.29
CA ARG A 519 -4.17 19.32 -35.20
C ARG A 519 -2.91 20.13 -34.95
N ASN A 520 -1.76 19.46 -34.83
CA ASN A 520 -0.45 20.07 -34.65
C ASN A 520 -0.31 21.04 -33.46
N ALA A 521 -1.22 21.01 -32.49
CA ALA A 521 -1.02 21.71 -31.23
C ALA A 521 0.21 21.14 -30.51
N THR A 522 1.08 22.01 -30.01
CA THR A 522 2.35 21.63 -29.38
C THR A 522 2.39 21.96 -27.90
N VAL A 523 1.50 22.82 -27.43
CA VAL A 523 1.48 23.28 -26.04
C VAL A 523 0.10 23.12 -25.46
N PHE A 524 0.03 22.53 -24.27
CA PHE A 524 -1.16 22.52 -23.44
C PHE A 524 -0.77 22.63 -21.96
N THR A 525 -1.71 23.01 -21.11
CA THR A 525 -1.47 23.30 -19.69
C THR A 525 -2.51 22.69 -18.80
N TYR A 526 -2.07 22.06 -17.71
CA TYR A 526 -2.89 21.67 -16.56
C TYR A 526 -2.63 22.62 -15.39
N GLU A 527 -3.67 22.90 -14.63
CA GLU A 527 -3.62 23.67 -13.38
C GLU A 527 -4.42 22.91 -12.32
N ASP A 528 -3.83 22.71 -11.15
CA ASP A 528 -4.51 22.16 -9.98
C ASP A 528 -3.92 22.81 -8.73
N GLY A 529 -4.77 23.18 -7.77
CA GLY A 529 -4.35 23.96 -6.61
C GLY A 529 -3.57 25.23 -7.01
N GLN A 530 -2.32 25.33 -6.55
CA GLN A 530 -1.39 26.40 -6.94
C GLN A 530 -0.36 25.93 -7.99
N GLY A 531 -0.41 24.66 -8.36
CA GLY A 531 0.46 24.03 -9.34
C GLY A 531 0.07 24.34 -10.78
N ARG A 532 1.06 24.30 -11.67
CA ARG A 532 0.86 24.39 -13.12
C ARG A 532 1.85 23.51 -13.84
N LEU A 533 1.35 22.64 -14.73
CA LEU A 533 2.16 21.87 -15.66
C LEU A 533 1.93 22.37 -17.07
N ARG A 534 2.99 22.91 -17.68
CA ARG A 534 3.00 23.32 -19.09
C ARG A 534 3.73 22.28 -19.91
N VAL A 535 3.01 21.60 -20.79
CA VAL A 535 3.55 20.51 -21.60
C VAL A 535 3.94 21.03 -22.97
N HIS A 536 5.13 20.65 -23.42
CA HIS A 536 5.65 20.92 -24.76
C HIS A 536 5.84 19.61 -25.50
N SER A 537 4.94 19.31 -26.45
CA SER A 537 5.11 18.17 -27.34
C SER A 537 6.19 18.51 -28.38
N LEU A 538 7.30 17.77 -28.38
CA LEU A 538 8.38 17.93 -29.37
C LEU A 538 8.23 16.94 -30.53
N LEU A 539 7.90 15.69 -30.21
CA LEU A 539 7.66 14.59 -31.14
C LEU A 539 6.29 13.92 -30.84
N PRO A 540 5.70 13.21 -31.82
CA PRO A 540 6.07 13.16 -33.24
C PRO A 540 5.86 14.50 -33.94
N ARG A 541 6.53 14.76 -35.08
CA ARG A 541 6.41 16.04 -35.81
C ARG A 541 4.94 16.36 -36.14
N GLU A 542 4.26 15.38 -36.74
CA GLU A 542 2.83 15.40 -37.01
C GLU A 542 2.09 14.78 -35.83
N ARG A 543 1.11 15.51 -35.28
CA ARG A 543 0.40 15.09 -34.08
C ARG A 543 -1.02 15.62 -34.06
N GLU A 544 -1.84 14.96 -33.26
CA GLU A 544 -3.18 15.41 -32.91
C GLU A 544 -3.26 15.36 -31.38
N VAL A 545 -3.51 16.52 -30.76
CA VAL A 545 -3.74 16.60 -29.31
C VAL A 545 -5.25 16.53 -29.10
N VAL A 546 -5.71 15.53 -28.37
CA VAL A 546 -7.13 15.38 -28.02
C VAL A 546 -7.26 15.58 -26.53
N LYS A 547 -7.99 16.63 -26.11
CA LYS A 547 -8.48 16.70 -24.73
C LYS A 547 -9.80 15.95 -24.65
N ARG A 548 -10.00 15.16 -23.60
CA ARG A 548 -11.23 14.40 -23.35
C ARG A 548 -11.53 14.39 -21.85
N GLY A 549 -12.79 14.56 -21.48
CA GLY A 549 -13.24 14.56 -20.10
C GLY A 549 -14.55 15.32 -19.93
N GLY A 550 -14.87 15.66 -18.68
CA GLY A 550 -16.11 16.32 -18.30
C GLY A 550 -17.26 15.34 -18.03
N PRO A 551 -18.42 15.86 -17.56
CA PRO A 551 -19.56 15.05 -17.14
C PRO A 551 -19.94 13.94 -18.13
N GLY A 552 -19.81 12.67 -17.71
CA GLY A 552 -20.14 11.48 -18.51
C GLY A 552 -19.03 10.97 -19.43
N PHE A 553 -17.84 11.57 -19.39
CA PHE A 553 -16.66 11.20 -20.18
C PHE A 553 -15.36 11.20 -19.39
N GLU A 554 -15.44 11.29 -18.05
CA GLU A 554 -14.30 11.32 -17.14
C GLU A 554 -13.45 10.05 -17.25
N PHE A 555 -14.11 8.92 -17.48
CA PHE A 555 -13.53 7.57 -17.44
C PHE A 555 -13.81 6.81 -18.75
N TRP A 556 -13.61 7.50 -19.87
CA TRP A 556 -13.86 6.96 -21.20
C TRP A 556 -12.75 5.99 -21.63
N THR A 557 -13.09 4.73 -21.91
CA THR A 557 -12.21 3.85 -22.67
C THR A 557 -12.47 3.95 -24.17
N PRO A 558 -11.42 4.11 -24.99
CA PRO A 558 -11.57 4.32 -26.42
C PRO A 558 -12.04 3.08 -27.19
N GLY A 559 -11.79 1.86 -26.71
CA GLY A 559 -12.34 0.64 -27.30
C GLY A 559 -13.41 -0.04 -26.44
N ASP A 560 -14.08 -1.01 -27.06
CA ASP A 560 -15.12 -1.84 -26.45
C ASP A 560 -14.60 -3.22 -26.02
N GLU A 561 -15.43 -4.00 -25.34
CA GLU A 561 -15.14 -5.37 -24.90
C GLU A 561 -14.97 -6.40 -26.02
N PHE A 562 -15.28 -6.05 -27.28
CA PHE A 562 -15.18 -6.94 -28.44
C PHE A 562 -13.99 -6.62 -29.36
N GLY A 563 -13.23 -5.56 -29.05
CA GLY A 563 -12.09 -5.10 -29.83
C GLY A 563 -12.49 -4.46 -31.16
N GLY A 564 -13.53 -3.61 -31.15
CA GLY A 564 -14.02 -2.84 -32.28
C GLY A 564 -13.04 -1.80 -32.87
N GLU A 565 -13.55 -0.72 -33.46
CA GLU A 565 -12.70 0.37 -33.97
C GLU A 565 -12.28 1.30 -32.83
N TRP A 566 -11.12 1.96 -32.95
CA TRP A 566 -10.73 2.97 -31.97
C TRP A 566 -11.76 4.10 -31.92
N GLY A 567 -12.30 4.35 -30.73
CA GLY A 567 -13.36 5.33 -30.48
C GLY A 567 -14.74 4.72 -30.22
N THR A 568 -14.93 3.41 -30.44
CA THR A 568 -16.23 2.72 -30.23
C THR A 568 -16.55 2.38 -28.78
N GLY A 569 -15.63 2.67 -27.85
CA GLY A 569 -15.79 2.32 -26.44
C GLY A 569 -16.87 3.09 -25.68
N LYS A 570 -16.75 3.15 -24.36
CA LYS A 570 -17.75 3.79 -23.48
C LYS A 570 -17.14 4.38 -22.22
N ASN A 571 -17.93 5.18 -21.52
CA ASN A 571 -17.59 5.69 -20.20
C ASN A 571 -17.84 4.61 -19.14
N TRP A 572 -16.92 4.47 -18.20
CA TRP A 572 -17.04 3.60 -17.04
C TRP A 572 -17.14 4.45 -15.78
N PRO A 573 -18.33 4.95 -15.40
CA PRO A 573 -18.46 5.81 -14.23
C PRO A 573 -18.08 5.07 -12.94
N LEU A 574 -17.57 5.82 -11.96
CA LEU A 574 -17.36 5.34 -10.59
C LEU A 574 -18.67 4.79 -10.00
N ASP A 575 -18.54 3.78 -9.15
CA ASP A 575 -19.63 3.28 -8.32
C ASP A 575 -19.19 3.31 -6.84
N PRO A 576 -19.83 4.09 -5.94
CA PRO A 576 -20.84 5.10 -6.24
C PRO A 576 -20.25 6.33 -6.98
N PRO A 577 -21.06 7.06 -7.76
CA PRO A 577 -20.60 8.13 -8.67
C PRO A 577 -19.91 9.35 -8.04
N ALA A 578 -20.02 9.54 -6.73
CA ALA A 578 -19.51 10.75 -6.04
C ALA A 578 -18.13 10.55 -5.37
N GLY A 579 -17.53 9.37 -5.54
CA GLY A 579 -16.69 8.81 -4.47
C GLY A 579 -17.56 8.56 -3.24
N GLY A 580 -17.33 7.47 -2.52
CA GLY A 580 -18.06 7.26 -1.27
C GLY A 580 -17.96 8.52 -0.37
N PRO A 581 -18.97 8.84 0.46
CA PRO A 581 -18.77 9.88 1.47
C PRO A 581 -17.46 9.56 2.21
N PRO A 582 -16.56 10.55 2.44
CA PRO A 582 -15.42 10.33 3.33
C PRO A 582 -16.01 9.73 4.62
N PRO A 583 -15.55 8.54 5.07
CA PRO A 583 -16.33 7.71 5.96
C PRO A 583 -16.70 8.48 7.22
N THR A 584 -17.96 8.86 7.33
CA THR A 584 -18.58 9.13 8.62
C THR A 584 -18.64 7.78 9.32
N LEU A 585 -18.00 7.70 10.49
CA LEU A 585 -17.93 6.54 11.38
C LEU A 585 -19.26 5.75 11.43
N SER A 586 -19.42 4.77 10.53
CA SER A 586 -20.34 3.66 10.64
C SER A 586 -19.95 2.61 9.63
N LEU A 587 -19.18 1.63 10.11
CA LEU A 587 -18.90 0.35 9.47
C LEU A 587 -20.21 -0.24 8.93
N ILE A 588 -20.26 -0.53 7.63
CA ILE A 588 -21.26 -1.43 7.08
C ILE A 588 -20.50 -2.60 6.43
N HIS A 589 -20.87 -3.81 6.87
CA HIS A 589 -20.42 -5.11 6.40
C HIS A 589 -20.81 -5.33 4.91
N ILE A 590 -20.20 -6.25 4.13
CA ILE A 590 -20.53 -7.70 4.14
C ILE A 590 -19.60 -8.47 3.14
N SER A 591 -19.18 -9.67 3.60
CA SER A 591 -18.66 -10.89 2.93
C SER A 591 -17.41 -10.85 2.05
#